data_AF-A0ABD1D432-F1
#
_entry.id   AF-A0ABD1D432-F1
#
_cell.length_a   1.000
_cell.length_b   1.000
_cell.length_c   1.000
_cell.angle_alpha   90.00
_cell.angle_beta   90.00
_cell.angle_gamma   90.00
#
_symmetry.space_group_name_H-M   'P 1'
#
loop_
_entity.id
_entity.type
_entity.pdbx_description
1 polymer ?
#
loop_
_entity_poly.entity_id
_entity_poly.type
_entity_poly.pdbx_seq_one_letter_code
_entity_poly.pdbx_strand_id
1 'polypeptide(L)'
;MEVSKHPVASLDLSDILPLHHKTYDKNRAPKLLGQPTVVYFHVTVLSIDSINEESMTYVADIFLAQSWRDPRLRLPENMSEEYRILDVDWLHSIWRPDCFFKNAKKVTFHEMSIPNHYLWLYHDKTLLYMSKLTLVLSCAMKFESYPHDTQICSMMIESCKYCEGVKKKGKMSLVA
;
A
#
# COMPACT_ATOMS: atom_id res chain seq x y z
N MET A 1 -16.26 38.99 -6.71
CA MET A 1 -15.58 38.11 -7.68
C MET A 1 -15.96 36.68 -7.32
N GLU A 2 -16.97 36.15 -8.01
CA GLU A 2 -17.33 34.74 -7.93
C GLU A 2 -16.17 33.92 -8.48
N VAL A 3 -15.64 33.01 -7.66
CA VAL A 3 -14.76 31.95 -8.14
C VAL A 3 -15.66 30.96 -8.86
N SER A 4 -15.65 31.02 -10.18
CA SER A 4 -16.28 30.04 -11.06
C SER A 4 -15.72 28.66 -10.76
N LYS A 5 -16.49 27.85 -9.99
CA LYS A 5 -16.29 26.40 -9.93
C LYS A 5 -16.56 25.84 -11.32
N HIS A 6 -15.50 25.69 -12.12
CA HIS A 6 -15.58 24.79 -13.26
C HIS A 6 -15.86 23.38 -12.71
N PRO A 7 -16.90 22.68 -13.20
CA PRO A 7 -17.16 21.32 -12.78
C PRO A 7 -16.03 20.46 -13.33
N VAL A 8 -15.10 20.06 -12.47
CA VAL A 8 -14.15 18.98 -12.81
C VAL A 8 -15.03 17.77 -13.08
N ALA A 9 -15.10 17.34 -14.34
CA ALA A 9 -15.85 16.15 -14.72
C ALA A 9 -15.45 14.99 -13.79
N SER A 10 -16.44 14.31 -13.21
CA SER A 10 -16.21 13.16 -12.35
C SER A 10 -15.46 12.10 -13.13
N LEU A 11 -14.25 11.76 -12.68
CA LEU A 11 -13.43 10.73 -13.30
C LEU A 11 -14.09 9.36 -13.06
N ASP A 12 -14.25 8.55 -14.10
CA ASP A 12 -14.76 7.19 -13.99
C ASP A 12 -13.63 6.17 -14.21
N LEU A 13 -13.83 4.95 -13.71
CA LEU A 13 -12.87 3.85 -13.85
C LEU A 13 -12.57 3.54 -15.33
N SER A 14 -13.57 3.72 -16.22
CA SER A 14 -13.39 3.53 -17.66
C SER A 14 -12.38 4.49 -18.29
N ASP A 15 -12.14 5.65 -17.67
CA ASP A 15 -11.23 6.66 -18.20
C ASP A 15 -9.76 6.24 -18.06
N ILE A 16 -9.47 5.41 -17.05
CA ILE A 16 -8.12 4.91 -16.76
C ILE A 16 -7.88 3.47 -17.25
N LEU A 17 -8.93 2.70 -17.51
CA LEU A 17 -8.80 1.34 -18.04
C LEU A 17 -8.58 1.33 -19.56
N PRO A 18 -7.97 0.28 -20.12
CA PRO A 18 -7.90 0.11 -21.57
C PRO A 18 -9.29 0.15 -22.22
N LEU A 19 -9.39 0.75 -23.42
CA LEU A 19 -10.62 0.84 -24.23
C LEU A 19 -11.34 -0.51 -24.37
N HIS A 20 -10.56 -1.59 -24.50
CA HIS A 20 -11.08 -2.94 -24.50
C HIS A 20 -10.89 -3.57 -23.12
N HIS A 21 -11.91 -3.49 -22.27
CA HIS A 21 -11.91 -4.00 -20.90
C HIS A 21 -11.42 -5.46 -20.74
N LYS A 22 -11.58 -6.31 -21.77
CA LYS A 22 -11.17 -7.73 -21.77
C LYS A 22 -9.64 -7.91 -21.85
N THR A 23 -8.92 -6.84 -22.17
CA THR A 23 -7.45 -6.86 -22.25
C THR A 23 -6.79 -6.58 -20.90
N TYR A 24 -7.55 -6.07 -19.93
CA TYR A 24 -7.03 -5.83 -18.58
C TYR A 24 -7.32 -7.02 -17.67
N ASP A 25 -6.27 -7.78 -17.37
CA ASP A 25 -6.32 -8.82 -16.35
C ASP A 25 -5.70 -8.31 -15.03
N LYS A 26 -6.58 -8.08 -14.05
CA LYS A 26 -6.20 -7.60 -12.71
C LYS A 26 -5.43 -8.62 -11.89
N ASN A 27 -5.46 -9.92 -12.25
CA ASN A 27 -4.76 -10.97 -11.52
C ASN A 27 -3.32 -11.15 -12.03
N ARG A 28 -2.98 -10.54 -13.17
CA ARG A 28 -1.64 -10.59 -13.75
C ARG A 28 -0.88 -9.30 -13.46
N ALA A 29 0.31 -9.48 -12.90
CA ALA A 29 1.22 -8.38 -12.62
C ALA A 29 1.59 -7.61 -13.90
N PRO A 30 1.61 -6.27 -13.87
CA PRO A 30 1.96 -5.44 -15.02
C PRO A 30 3.46 -5.56 -15.31
N LYS A 31 3.80 -6.35 -16.31
CA LYS A 31 5.19 -6.51 -16.77
C LYS A 31 5.50 -5.48 -17.84
N LEU A 32 6.58 -4.74 -17.66
CA LEU A 32 7.11 -3.85 -18.69
C LEU A 32 8.22 -4.59 -19.44
N LEU A 33 8.03 -4.87 -20.74
CA LEU A 33 9.02 -5.57 -21.58
C LEU A 33 9.48 -6.91 -21.00
N GLY A 34 8.55 -7.67 -20.39
CA GLY A 34 8.86 -8.96 -19.75
C GLY A 34 9.60 -8.86 -18.41
N GLN A 35 9.95 -7.65 -17.96
CA GLN A 35 10.61 -7.45 -16.67
C GLN A 35 9.64 -7.62 -15.51
N PRO A 36 10.15 -8.07 -14.35
CA PRO A 36 9.40 -8.04 -13.10
C PRO A 36 8.88 -6.64 -12.76
N THR A 37 7.62 -6.54 -12.30
CA THR A 37 7.06 -5.32 -11.73
C THR A 37 7.86 -4.93 -10.50
N VAL A 38 8.37 -3.71 -10.45
CA VAL A 38 9.04 -3.20 -9.24
C VAL A 38 8.00 -2.56 -8.35
N VAL A 39 7.95 -3.00 -7.09
CA VAL A 39 7.07 -2.42 -6.07
C VAL A 39 7.94 -1.82 -4.97
N TYR A 40 7.71 -0.54 -4.70
CA TYR A 40 8.35 0.20 -3.63
C TYR A 40 7.45 0.20 -2.39
N PHE A 41 8.06 -0.05 -1.23
CA PHE A 41 7.38 -0.02 0.06
C PHE A 41 7.96 1.07 0.93
N HIS A 42 7.07 1.83 1.56
CA HIS A 42 7.41 2.75 2.63
C HIS A 42 6.50 2.49 3.82
N VAL A 43 7.11 2.34 4.99
CA VAL A 43 6.41 2.08 6.24
C VAL A 43 6.70 3.24 7.18
N THR A 44 5.63 3.85 7.67
CA THR A 44 5.68 4.84 8.75
C THR A 44 5.05 4.19 9.98
N VAL A 45 5.81 4.09 11.07
CA VAL A 45 5.29 3.64 12.35
C VAL A 45 4.57 4.81 13.02
N LEU A 46 3.30 4.61 13.39
CA LEU A 46 2.49 5.62 14.07
C LEU A 46 2.56 5.45 15.58
N SER A 47 2.40 4.22 16.04
CA SER A 47 2.57 3.86 17.43
C SER A 47 2.99 2.40 17.57
N ILE A 48 3.64 2.12 18.68
CA ILE A 48 3.83 0.78 19.22
C ILE A 48 2.97 0.78 20.49
N ASP A 49 1.91 -0.01 20.49
CA ASP A 49 0.89 0.04 21.53
C ASP A 49 1.21 -0.99 22.63
N SER A 50 0.43 -2.07 22.71
CA SER A 50 0.58 -3.07 23.75
C SER A 50 1.66 -4.10 23.41
N ILE A 51 2.44 -4.44 24.43
CA ILE A 51 3.33 -5.60 24.48
C ILE A 51 2.65 -6.61 25.39
N ASN A 52 2.61 -7.88 24.99
CA ASN A 52 2.09 -8.97 25.79
C ASN A 52 3.19 -10.03 25.92
N GLU A 53 3.74 -10.16 27.12
CA GLU A 53 4.83 -11.08 27.45
C GLU A 53 4.38 -12.54 27.41
N GLU A 54 3.15 -12.83 27.86
CA GLU A 54 2.58 -14.19 27.89
C GLU A 54 2.41 -14.76 26.49
N SER A 55 1.82 -13.97 25.58
CA SER A 55 1.58 -14.39 24.19
C SER A 55 2.74 -14.09 23.26
N MET A 56 3.83 -13.49 23.76
CA MET A 56 5.02 -13.09 22.98
C MET A 56 4.65 -12.25 21.75
N THR A 57 3.89 -11.18 21.97
CA THR A 57 3.37 -10.33 20.88
C THR A 57 3.46 -8.85 21.20
N TYR A 58 3.46 -8.04 20.15
CA TYR A 58 3.27 -6.60 20.26
C TYR A 58 2.30 -6.08 19.20
N VAL A 59 1.67 -4.95 19.48
CA VAL A 59 0.76 -4.26 18.57
C VAL A 59 1.45 -3.02 18.00
N ALA A 60 1.32 -2.80 16.69
CA ALA A 60 1.82 -1.61 16.03
C ALA A 60 0.81 -1.07 15.03
N ASP A 61 0.55 0.24 15.11
CA ASP A 61 -0.17 0.99 14.09
C ASP A 61 0.81 1.58 13.09
N ILE A 62 0.57 1.36 11.80
CA ILE A 62 1.43 1.85 10.73
C ILE A 62 0.63 2.47 9.58
N PHE A 63 1.29 3.38 8.85
CA PHE A 63 0.95 3.63 7.45
C PHE A 63 1.85 2.81 6.55
N LEU A 64 1.24 1.99 5.68
CA LEU A 64 1.90 1.29 4.60
C LEU A 64 1.61 2.01 3.28
N ALA A 65 2.66 2.53 2.65
CA ALA A 65 2.62 3.09 1.31
C ALA A 65 3.28 2.12 0.33
N GLN A 66 2.60 1.88 -0.79
CA GLN A 66 3.02 0.99 -1.85
C GLN A 66 3.00 1.74 -3.17
N SER A 67 4.08 1.67 -3.95
CA SER A 67 4.14 2.30 -5.25
C SER A 67 4.58 1.31 -6.32
N TRP A 68 3.83 1.26 -7.41
CA TRP A 68 4.12 0.41 -8.57
C TRP A 68 3.67 1.09 -9.85
N ARG A 69 4.30 0.71 -10.97
CA ARG A 69 3.93 1.22 -12.29
C ARG A 69 3.07 0.22 -13.03
N ASP A 70 1.92 0.65 -13.56
CA ASP A 70 1.08 -0.15 -14.45
C ASP A 70 0.98 0.51 -15.85
N PRO A 71 1.81 0.08 -16.81
CA PRO A 71 1.81 0.65 -18.17
C PRO A 71 0.50 0.47 -18.93
N ARG A 72 -0.36 -0.48 -18.51
CA ARG A 72 -1.63 -0.81 -19.17
C ARG A 72 -2.70 0.23 -18.90
N LEU A 73 -2.58 1.00 -17.82
CA LEU A 73 -3.52 2.07 -17.51
C LEU A 73 -3.37 3.24 -18.47
N ARG A 74 -4.47 3.91 -18.73
CA ARG A 74 -4.54 5.18 -19.47
C ARG A 74 -4.50 6.34 -18.50
N LEU A 75 -4.01 7.46 -19.00
CA LEU A 75 -4.09 8.73 -18.28
C LEU A 75 -5.38 9.42 -18.71
N PRO A 76 -6.12 10.04 -17.78
CA PRO A 76 -7.28 10.85 -18.12
C PRO A 76 -6.87 12.02 -19.03
N GLU A 77 -7.70 12.37 -20.01
CA GLU A 77 -7.38 13.45 -20.97
C GLU A 77 -7.24 14.83 -20.28
N ASN A 78 -7.95 15.04 -19.17
CA ASN A 78 -7.94 16.28 -18.40
C ASN A 78 -6.92 16.27 -17.25
N MET A 79 -5.76 15.61 -17.40
CA MET A 79 -4.73 15.56 -16.36
C MET A 79 -3.75 16.75 -16.48
N SER A 80 -4.05 17.84 -15.77
CA SER A 80 -3.19 19.04 -15.73
C SER A 80 -2.20 19.03 -14.56
N GLU A 81 -2.54 18.33 -13.49
CA GLU A 81 -1.76 18.18 -12.25
C GLU A 81 -0.80 16.99 -12.35
N GLU A 82 0.31 17.02 -11.62
CA GLU A 82 1.34 15.96 -11.62
C GLU A 82 0.76 14.56 -11.33
N TYR A 83 -0.29 14.52 -10.51
CA TYR A 83 -1.02 13.32 -10.15
C TYR A 83 -2.53 13.56 -10.15
N ARG A 84 -3.29 12.47 -10.30
CA ARG A 84 -4.73 12.42 -10.11
C ARG A 84 -5.06 11.48 -8.97
N ILE A 85 -5.97 11.95 -8.13
CA ILE A 85 -6.52 11.17 -7.05
C ILE A 85 -7.62 10.28 -7.62
N LEU A 86 -7.57 9.00 -7.30
CA LEU A 86 -8.54 8.00 -7.73
C LEU A 86 -9.39 7.52 -6.55
N ASP A 87 -10.52 6.92 -6.86
CA ASP A 87 -11.31 6.19 -5.87
C ASP A 87 -10.54 4.92 -5.43
N VAL A 88 -10.53 4.67 -4.12
CA VAL A 88 -9.87 3.50 -3.53
C VAL A 88 -10.57 2.21 -3.91
N ASP A 89 -11.90 2.26 -4.15
CA ASP A 89 -12.69 1.10 -4.55
C ASP A 89 -12.23 0.54 -5.90
N TRP A 90 -11.55 1.35 -6.72
CA TRP A 90 -11.02 0.91 -8.00
C TRP A 90 -9.90 -0.14 -7.85
N LEU A 91 -9.27 -0.25 -6.66
CA LEU A 91 -8.34 -1.33 -6.32
C LEU A 91 -8.96 -2.73 -6.42
N HIS A 92 -10.30 -2.85 -6.40
CA HIS A 92 -10.98 -4.12 -6.65
C HIS A 92 -10.94 -4.54 -8.12
N SER A 93 -10.73 -3.58 -9.03
CA SER A 93 -10.76 -3.75 -10.49
C SER A 93 -9.39 -3.63 -11.15
N ILE A 94 -8.42 -2.97 -10.50
CA ILE A 94 -7.03 -2.87 -10.97
C ILE A 94 -6.11 -3.86 -10.24
N TRP A 95 -4.99 -4.22 -10.88
CA TRP A 95 -3.94 -5.01 -10.23
C TRP A 95 -3.31 -4.20 -9.10
N ARG A 96 -3.15 -4.83 -7.93
CA ARG A 96 -2.37 -4.32 -6.81
C ARG A 96 -1.41 -5.41 -6.31
N PRO A 97 -0.25 -5.04 -5.76
CA PRO A 97 0.66 -6.01 -5.20
C PRO A 97 0.18 -6.58 -3.86
N ASP A 98 0.21 -7.90 -3.73
CA ASP A 98 -0.09 -8.58 -2.47
C ASP A 98 1.10 -8.56 -1.52
N CYS A 99 0.89 -8.02 -0.33
CA CYS A 99 1.91 -7.92 0.72
C CYS A 99 1.41 -8.54 2.01
N PHE A 100 2.26 -9.32 2.67
CA PHE A 100 1.93 -9.97 3.92
C PHE A 100 3.03 -9.77 4.96
N PHE A 101 2.61 -9.64 6.21
CA PHE A 101 3.50 -9.53 7.35
C PHE A 101 3.75 -10.94 7.91
N LYS A 102 4.95 -11.48 7.71
CA LYS A 102 5.28 -12.89 7.97
C LYS A 102 5.03 -13.30 9.43
N ASN A 103 5.35 -12.41 10.35
CA ASN A 103 5.14 -12.60 11.78
C ASN A 103 3.85 -11.97 12.30
N ALA A 104 2.94 -11.52 11.44
CA ALA A 104 1.65 -11.07 11.91
C ALA A 104 0.78 -12.26 12.30
N LYS A 105 0.33 -12.25 13.57
CA LYS A 105 -0.76 -13.11 14.03
C LYS A 105 -2.11 -12.56 13.57
N LYS A 106 -2.22 -11.23 13.45
CA LYS A 106 -3.42 -10.53 12.96
C LYS A 106 -3.02 -9.26 12.22
N VAL A 107 -3.69 -9.00 11.11
CA VAL A 107 -3.58 -7.74 10.35
C VAL A 107 -4.98 -7.16 10.23
N THR A 108 -5.16 -5.91 10.65
CA THR A 108 -6.44 -5.20 10.53
C THR A 108 -6.24 -4.02 9.58
N PHE A 109 -7.02 -4.01 8.50
CA PHE A 109 -7.08 -2.89 7.56
C PHE A 109 -8.15 -1.92 8.04
N HIS A 110 -7.80 -0.65 8.16
CA HIS A 110 -8.76 0.39 8.53
C HIS A 110 -9.27 1.09 7.27
N GLU A 111 -10.57 1.04 7.08
CA GLU A 111 -11.27 1.95 6.16
C GLU A 111 -11.28 3.33 6.81
N MET A 112 -10.63 4.30 6.17
CA MET A 112 -10.58 5.66 6.69
C MET A 112 -11.87 6.38 6.27
N SER A 113 -12.63 6.81 7.28
CA SER A 113 -14.07 7.07 7.17
C SER A 113 -14.49 8.36 6.44
N ILE A 114 -13.56 9.18 5.93
CA ILE A 114 -13.78 10.51 5.28
C ILE A 114 -12.61 10.78 4.29
N PRO A 115 -12.78 11.46 3.12
CA PRO A 115 -11.94 11.25 1.94
C PRO A 115 -10.59 11.95 2.03
N ASN A 116 -9.68 11.36 2.78
CA ASN A 116 -8.26 11.66 2.71
C ASN A 116 -7.58 10.69 1.74
N HIS A 117 -8.09 10.65 0.51
CA HIS A 117 -7.52 10.04 -0.70
C HIS A 117 -6.27 9.16 -0.56
N TYR A 118 -6.40 7.87 -0.87
CA TYR A 118 -5.35 6.88 -0.66
C TYR A 118 -4.86 6.18 -1.93
N LEU A 119 -5.31 6.61 -3.12
CA LEU A 119 -4.82 6.12 -4.40
C LEU A 119 -4.49 7.29 -5.32
N TRP A 120 -3.21 7.46 -5.66
CA TRP A 120 -2.76 8.47 -6.61
C TRP A 120 -2.26 7.80 -7.89
N LEU A 121 -2.61 8.37 -9.03
CA LEU A 121 -2.09 8.03 -10.35
C LEU A 121 -1.22 9.18 -10.85
N TYR A 122 0.05 8.92 -11.07
CA TYR A 122 1.02 9.86 -11.63
C TYR A 122 1.05 9.80 -13.16
N HIS A 123 1.56 10.86 -13.81
CA HIS A 123 1.70 10.92 -15.27
C HIS A 123 2.54 9.81 -15.89
N ASP A 124 3.49 9.25 -15.15
CA ASP A 124 4.30 8.13 -15.63
C ASP A 124 3.56 6.77 -15.54
N LYS A 125 2.28 6.79 -15.12
CA LYS A 125 1.43 5.63 -14.81
C LYS A 125 1.85 4.87 -13.55
N THR A 126 2.56 5.54 -12.66
CA THR A 126 2.81 5.03 -11.31
C THR A 126 1.57 5.24 -10.46
N LEU A 127 1.18 4.18 -9.75
CA LEU A 127 0.19 4.22 -8.70
C LEU A 127 0.89 4.30 -7.34
N LEU A 128 0.33 5.10 -6.44
CA LEU A 128 0.68 5.14 -5.04
C LEU A 128 -0.57 4.78 -4.24
N TYR A 129 -0.50 3.72 -3.46
CA TYR A 129 -1.55 3.31 -2.54
C TYR A 129 -1.07 3.46 -1.11
N MET A 130 -1.88 4.05 -0.25
CA MET A 130 -1.60 4.18 1.18
C MET A 130 -2.69 3.53 2.03
N SER A 131 -2.31 2.88 3.13
CA SER A 131 -3.29 2.26 4.03
C SER A 131 -2.81 2.35 5.47
N LYS A 132 -3.74 2.58 6.40
CA LYS A 132 -3.48 2.43 7.83
C LYS A 132 -3.74 0.98 8.22
N LEU A 133 -2.76 0.36 8.86
CA LEU A 133 -2.84 -1.02 9.35
C LEU A 133 -2.59 -1.06 10.85
N THR A 134 -3.36 -1.89 11.57
CA THR A 134 -2.98 -2.35 12.91
C THR A 134 -2.48 -3.78 12.81
N LEU A 135 -1.24 -4.01 13.26
CA LEU A 135 -0.56 -5.28 13.19
C LEU A 135 -0.40 -5.85 14.60
N VAL A 136 -0.82 -7.10 14.80
CA VAL A 136 -0.44 -7.89 15.97
C VAL A 136 0.69 -8.82 15.53
N LEU A 137 1.91 -8.54 15.97
CA LEU A 137 3.13 -9.19 15.50
C LEU A 137 3.70 -10.08 16.60
N SER A 138 4.20 -11.26 16.23
CA SER A 138 4.92 -12.12 17.16
C SER A 138 6.34 -11.62 17.37
N CYS A 139 6.80 -11.64 18.62
CA CYS A 139 8.15 -11.28 19.03
C CYS A 139 8.63 -12.27 20.11
N ALA A 140 9.66 -13.05 19.81
CA ALA A 140 10.23 -14.01 20.75
C ALA A 140 11.09 -13.29 21.79
N MET A 141 10.45 -12.85 22.88
CA MET A 141 11.09 -12.13 23.97
C MET A 141 11.95 -13.05 24.84
N LYS A 142 13.01 -12.50 25.45
CA LYS A 142 13.93 -13.22 26.33
C LYS A 142 13.98 -12.58 27.71
N PHE A 143 13.43 -13.26 28.71
CA PHE A 143 13.29 -12.75 30.08
C PHE A 143 14.46 -13.13 30.99
N GLU A 144 15.69 -13.05 30.50
CA GLU A 144 16.89 -13.47 31.23
C GLU A 144 17.26 -12.52 32.40
N SER A 145 16.81 -11.27 32.36
CA SER A 145 17.11 -10.24 33.37
C SER A 145 15.89 -9.43 33.80
N TYR A 146 14.71 -10.07 33.81
CA TYR A 146 13.45 -9.41 34.15
C TYR A 146 13.53 -8.69 35.51
N PRO A 147 13.07 -7.43 35.63
CA PRO A 147 12.40 -6.59 34.63
C PRO A 147 13.32 -5.62 33.85
N HIS A 148 14.65 -5.83 33.93
CA HIS A 148 15.67 -4.94 33.34
C HIS A 148 16.23 -5.47 32.01
N ASP A 149 15.50 -6.37 31.35
CA ASP A 149 15.82 -6.94 30.05
C ASP A 149 15.49 -5.98 28.90
N THR A 150 16.11 -6.21 27.74
CA THR A 150 15.87 -5.44 26.51
C THR A 150 15.39 -6.38 25.42
N GLN A 151 14.25 -6.05 24.81
CA GLN A 151 13.62 -6.86 23.77
C GLN A 151 13.81 -6.25 22.38
N ILE A 152 14.17 -7.09 21.40
CA ILE A 152 14.30 -6.69 20.00
C ILE A 152 13.19 -7.37 19.19
N CYS A 153 12.17 -6.60 18.83
CA CYS A 153 11.03 -7.06 18.05
C CYS A 153 11.10 -6.56 16.61
N SER A 154 11.04 -7.48 15.64
CA SER A 154 11.13 -7.15 14.21
C SER A 154 9.77 -7.19 13.52
N MET A 155 9.53 -6.29 12.57
CA MET A 155 8.42 -6.36 11.63
C MET A 155 8.93 -6.93 10.30
N MET A 156 8.39 -8.06 9.85
CA MET A 156 8.86 -8.74 8.63
C MET A 156 7.83 -8.66 7.51
N ILE A 157 8.17 -7.98 6.41
CA ILE A 157 7.29 -7.79 5.25
C ILE A 157 7.74 -8.68 4.09
N GLU A 158 6.85 -9.56 3.64
CA GLU A 158 7.04 -10.43 2.49
C GLU A 158 5.91 -10.20 1.45
N SER A 159 6.08 -10.75 0.24
CA SER A 159 5.15 -10.57 -0.89
C SER A 159 4.74 -11.94 -1.29
N CYS A 160 3.50 -12.07 -1.72
CA CYS A 160 2.93 -13.36 -2.06
C CYS A 160 3.88 -14.17 -2.96
N LYS A 161 4.08 -15.45 -2.62
CA LYS A 161 4.87 -16.42 -3.40
C LYS A 161 4.37 -16.57 -4.84
N TYR A 162 3.11 -16.21 -5.12
CA TYR A 162 2.47 -16.32 -6.42
C TYR A 162 2.70 -15.11 -7.34
N CYS A 163 3.33 -14.05 -6.84
CA CYS A 163 3.72 -12.90 -7.66
C CYS A 163 5.03 -13.20 -8.42
N GLU A 164 5.00 -14.12 -9.38
CA GLU A 164 6.13 -14.38 -10.27
C GLU A 164 6.46 -13.12 -11.10
N GLY A 165 7.62 -12.55 -10.80
CA GLY A 165 8.09 -11.32 -11.43
C GLY A 165 7.67 -10.06 -10.68
N VAL A 166 7.82 -10.02 -9.35
CA VAL A 166 7.84 -8.76 -8.59
C VAL A 166 9.21 -8.57 -7.91
N LYS A 167 9.84 -7.41 -8.11
CA LYS A 167 11.05 -7.00 -7.38
C LYS A 167 10.69 -5.96 -6.32
N LYS A 168 11.25 -6.11 -5.11
CA LYS A 168 10.98 -5.19 -4.00
C LYS A 168 12.12 -4.25 -3.72
N LYS A 169 11.78 -3.02 -3.33
CA LYS A 169 12.69 -2.09 -2.66
C LYS A 169 11.96 -1.43 -1.50
N GLY A 170 12.44 -1.62 -0.28
CA GLY A 170 11.85 -1.04 0.94
C GLY A 170 12.74 0.05 1.51
N LYS A 171 12.12 1.13 2.00
CA LYS A 171 12.74 2.12 2.89
C LYS A 171 11.83 2.26 4.12
N MET A 172 12.36 1.98 5.30
CA MET A 172 11.64 2.19 6.56
C MET A 172 12.08 3.54 7.12
N SER A 173 11.13 4.46 7.32
CA SER A 173 11.40 5.76 7.93
C SER A 173 10.69 5.82 9.27
N LEU A 174 11.47 5.84 10.35
CA LEU A 174 10.97 6.25 11.65
C LEU A 174 10.96 7.77 11.66
N VAL A 175 9.77 8.37 11.65
CA VAL A 175 9.63 9.80 11.94
C VAL A 175 9.30 9.86 13.44
N ALA A 176 10.27 10.33 14.22
CA ALA A 176 10.13 10.61 15.65
C ALA A 176 9.57 12.02 15.87
#